data_AF-A0A820XQS2-F1
#
_entry.id   AF-A0A820XQS2-F1
#
_cell.length_a   1.000
_cell.length_b   1.000
_cell.length_c   1.000
_cell.angle_alpha   90.00
_cell.angle_beta   90.00
_cell.angle_gamma   90.00
#
_symmetry.space_group_name_H-M   'P 1'
#
loop_
_entity.id
_entity.type
_entity.pdbx_description
1 polymer ?
#
loop_
_entity_poly.entity_id
_entity_poly.type
_entity_poly.pdbx_seq_one_letter_code
_entity_poly.pdbx_strand_id
1 'polypeptide(L)'
;MLNSILLSSSRYGTPYFAQRIASLTLDAMIYLSDNEFTRVERERKLGTLLWPDWHYGVLSMYGTHLAVNHLLVSEKLDIKKADELLDQSTTNENPDDLEKNHRLHLHCWHTDKKFSKFQFKAGKYNHIHPRTLIHDTSAQAYTMRMALESRLMTLDELGQQLRLIGGNKTK
;
A
#
# COMPACT_ATOMS: atom_id res chain seq x y z
N MET A 1 -13.52 24.75 3.91
CA MET A 1 -13.65 23.53 3.08
C MET A 1 -12.86 22.43 3.75
N LEU A 2 -13.55 21.43 4.32
CA LEU A 2 -12.90 20.23 4.85
C LEU A 2 -12.43 19.41 3.65
N ASN A 3 -11.15 19.54 3.30
CA ASN A 3 -10.52 18.62 2.35
C ASN A 3 -10.60 17.23 2.98
N SER A 4 -11.45 16.36 2.42
CA SER A 4 -11.57 14.96 2.85
C SER A 4 -10.21 14.28 2.66
N ILE A 5 -9.57 13.95 3.77
CA ILE A 5 -8.23 13.35 3.82
C ILE A 5 -8.38 11.83 3.80
N LEU A 6 -8.22 11.19 2.65
CA LEU A 6 -8.00 9.73 2.61
C LEU A 6 -6.63 9.43 3.25
N LEU A 7 -6.66 8.72 4.38
CA LEU A 7 -5.47 8.31 5.12
C LEU A 7 -5.04 6.92 4.68
N SER A 8 -4.02 6.89 3.82
CA SER A 8 -3.35 5.68 3.38
C SER A 8 -1.90 5.67 3.90
N SER A 9 -1.11 4.71 3.42
CA SER A 9 0.33 4.50 3.66
C SER A 9 1.25 5.69 3.32
N SER A 10 0.71 6.85 2.97
CA SER A 10 1.45 8.05 2.55
C SER A 10 1.72 9.07 3.66
N ARG A 11 1.46 8.70 4.93
CA ARG A 11 1.68 9.56 6.09
C ARG A 11 2.60 8.92 7.11
N TYR A 12 3.36 9.75 7.82
CA TYR A 12 4.32 9.31 8.83
C TYR A 12 4.26 10.20 10.07
N GLY A 13 4.70 9.64 11.20
CA GLY A 13 4.67 10.26 12.51
C GLY A 13 5.49 9.47 13.53
N THR A 14 5.42 9.87 14.79
CA THR A 14 6.12 9.17 15.89
C THR A 14 5.52 7.78 16.16
N PRO A 15 6.27 6.85 16.79
CA PRO A 15 5.73 5.56 17.20
C PRO A 15 4.52 5.67 18.12
N TYR A 16 4.52 6.68 19.00
CA TYR A 16 3.37 6.99 19.85
C TYR A 16 2.12 7.28 19.00
N PHE A 17 2.24 8.06 17.92
CA PHE A 17 1.11 8.35 17.03
C PHE A 17 0.61 7.12 16.31
N ALA A 18 1.50 6.26 15.81
CA ALA A 18 1.12 5.02 15.15
C ALA A 18 0.31 4.11 16.10
N GLN A 19 0.74 4.00 17.36
CA GLN A 19 0.03 3.24 18.39
C GLN A 19 -1.33 3.85 18.72
N ARG A 20 -1.42 5.18 18.88
CA ARG A 20 -2.68 5.88 19.18
C ARG A 20 -3.70 5.74 18.05
N ILE A 21 -3.27 5.91 16.80
CA ILE A 21 -4.11 5.74 15.62
C ILE A 21 -4.60 4.29 15.54
N ALA A 22 -3.70 3.31 15.72
CA ALA A 22 -4.07 1.90 15.65
C ALA A 22 -5.10 1.51 16.73
N SER A 23 -4.90 1.98 17.97
CA SER A 23 -5.85 1.74 19.07
C SER A 23 -7.24 2.31 18.75
N LEU A 24 -7.31 3.59 18.38
CA LEU A 24 -8.60 4.24 18.11
C LEU A 24 -9.26 3.70 16.83
N THR A 25 -8.46 3.21 15.87
CA THR A 25 -8.96 2.51 14.69
C THR A 25 -9.70 1.24 15.09
N LEU A 26 -9.12 0.42 15.98
CA LEU A 26 -9.77 -0.78 16.48
C LEU A 26 -11.07 -0.46 17.23
N ASP A 27 -11.06 0.57 18.08
CA ASP A 27 -12.25 1.02 18.80
C ASP A 27 -13.36 1.44 17.83
N ALA A 28 -13.02 2.21 16.78
CA ALA A 28 -13.95 2.61 15.74
C ALA A 28 -14.45 1.40 14.92
N MET A 29 -13.58 0.46 14.57
CA MET A 29 -13.97 -0.77 13.87
C MET A 29 -14.97 -1.59 14.67
N ILE A 30 -14.73 -1.77 15.97
CA ILE A 30 -15.64 -2.48 16.88
C ILE A 30 -16.98 -1.75 16.94
N TYR A 31 -16.96 -0.43 17.16
CA TYR A 31 -18.18 0.36 17.22
C TYR A 31 -19.00 0.26 15.92
N LEU A 32 -18.36 0.42 14.76
CA LEU A 32 -19.04 0.31 13.46
C LEU A 32 -19.60 -1.09 13.25
N SER A 33 -18.82 -2.13 13.58
CA SER A 33 -19.25 -3.54 13.53
C SER A 33 -20.50 -3.79 14.38
N ASP A 34 -20.55 -3.21 15.58
CA ASP A 34 -21.61 -3.46 16.54
C ASP A 34 -22.86 -2.63 16.28
N ASN A 35 -22.73 -1.41 15.73
CA ASN A 35 -23.82 -0.43 15.68
C ASN A 35 -24.34 -0.12 14.28
N GLU A 36 -23.48 -0.10 13.26
CA GLU A 36 -23.87 0.36 11.91
C GLU A 36 -24.41 -0.76 11.03
N PHE A 37 -24.12 -2.03 11.36
CA PHE A 37 -24.69 -3.16 10.67
C PHE A 37 -26.05 -3.55 11.24
N THR A 38 -26.92 -4.09 10.40
CA THR A 38 -28.18 -4.67 10.85
C THR A 38 -27.92 -5.95 11.66
N ARG A 39 -28.87 -6.33 12.52
CA ARG A 39 -28.77 -7.58 13.30
C ARG A 39 -28.52 -8.81 12.41
N VAL A 40 -29.14 -8.86 11.24
CA VAL A 40 -29.03 -10.01 10.33
C VAL A 40 -27.61 -10.11 9.75
N GLU A 41 -26.98 -8.98 9.46
CA GLU A 41 -25.57 -8.92 9.00
C GLU A 41 -24.61 -9.35 10.12
N ARG A 42 -24.79 -8.85 11.35
CA ARG A 42 -23.97 -9.26 12.51
C ARG A 42 -24.08 -10.76 12.83
N GLU A 43 -25.25 -11.35 12.66
CA GLU A 43 -25.49 -12.79 12.90
C GLU A 43 -24.97 -13.69 11.78
N ARG A 44 -24.31 -13.13 10.74
CA ARG A 44 -23.76 -13.86 9.57
C ARG A 44 -24.80 -14.69 8.80
N LYS A 45 -26.10 -14.41 9.00
CA LYS A 45 -27.21 -15.18 8.41
C LYS A 45 -27.37 -14.98 6.92
N LEU A 46 -26.77 -13.92 6.37
CA LEU A 46 -26.87 -13.57 4.96
C LEU A 46 -25.74 -14.15 4.11
N GLY A 47 -24.69 -14.70 4.71
CA GLY A 47 -23.57 -15.32 3.99
C GLY A 47 -23.03 -14.42 2.88
N THR A 48 -23.05 -14.90 1.64
CA THR A 48 -22.60 -14.14 0.46
C THR A 48 -23.68 -13.23 -0.16
N LEU A 49 -24.93 -13.27 0.31
CA LEU A 49 -26.03 -12.43 -0.18
C LEU A 49 -25.89 -10.96 0.28
N LEU A 50 -25.26 -10.72 1.43
CA LEU A 50 -24.87 -9.38 1.89
C LEU A 50 -23.44 -9.44 2.44
N TRP A 51 -22.56 -8.67 1.80
CA TRP A 51 -21.18 -8.34 2.16
C TRP A 51 -20.26 -9.50 2.63
N PRO A 52 -19.32 -9.99 1.78
CA PRO A 52 -18.37 -11.03 2.19
C PRO A 52 -17.38 -10.58 3.30
N ASP A 53 -16.65 -11.54 3.89
CA ASP A 53 -15.72 -11.37 5.03
C ASP A 53 -14.63 -10.27 4.89
N TRP A 54 -14.49 -9.66 3.72
CA TRP A 54 -13.62 -8.50 3.49
C TRP A 54 -14.10 -7.20 4.15
N HIS A 55 -15.29 -7.19 4.75
CA HIS A 55 -15.82 -6.00 5.44
C HIS A 55 -14.92 -5.53 6.58
N TYR A 56 -14.17 -6.40 7.26
CA TYR A 56 -13.19 -5.96 8.27
C TYR A 56 -12.05 -5.15 7.66
N GLY A 57 -11.63 -5.45 6.42
CA GLY A 57 -10.69 -4.61 5.68
C GLY A 57 -11.27 -3.22 5.43
N VAL A 58 -12.54 -3.14 5.04
CA VAL A 58 -13.25 -1.87 4.81
C VAL A 58 -13.43 -1.10 6.12
N LEU A 59 -13.83 -1.78 7.20
CA LEU A 59 -13.93 -1.20 8.53
C LEU A 59 -12.58 -0.65 8.99
N SER A 60 -11.47 -1.34 8.70
CA SER A 60 -10.14 -0.82 9.02
C SER A 60 -9.84 0.48 8.29
N MET A 61 -10.25 0.63 7.02
CA MET A 61 -10.10 1.89 6.28
C MET A 61 -10.96 3.01 6.88
N TYR A 62 -12.24 2.76 7.14
CA TYR A 62 -13.14 3.76 7.73
C TYR A 62 -12.72 4.12 9.17
N GLY A 63 -12.42 3.12 9.99
CA GLY A 63 -11.94 3.28 11.35
C GLY A 63 -10.65 4.09 11.41
N THR A 64 -9.69 3.81 10.51
CA THR A 64 -8.44 4.59 10.40
C THR A 64 -8.74 6.04 10.03
N HIS A 65 -9.63 6.27 9.07
CA HIS A 65 -10.01 7.61 8.64
C HIS A 65 -10.66 8.41 9.79
N LEU A 66 -11.56 7.79 10.56
CA LEU A 66 -12.18 8.40 11.73
C LEU A 66 -11.15 8.69 12.83
N ALA A 67 -10.31 7.70 13.16
CA ALA A 67 -9.33 7.79 14.23
C ALA A 67 -8.36 8.95 14.00
N VAL A 68 -7.78 9.05 12.81
CA VAL A 68 -6.80 10.10 12.53
C VAL A 68 -7.47 11.46 12.45
N ASN A 69 -8.64 11.60 11.82
CA ASN A 69 -9.34 12.89 11.78
C ASN A 69 -9.68 13.37 13.18
N HIS A 70 -10.13 12.46 14.06
CA HIS A 70 -10.38 12.78 15.45
C HIS A 70 -9.10 13.28 16.14
N LEU A 71 -8.00 12.52 16.05
CA LEU A 71 -6.74 12.84 16.72
C LEU A 71 -6.05 14.09 16.15
N LEU A 72 -6.17 14.35 14.84
CA LEU A 72 -5.68 15.58 14.21
C LEU A 72 -6.32 16.82 14.83
N VAL A 73 -7.62 16.74 15.17
CA VAL A 73 -8.35 17.86 15.77
C VAL A 73 -8.18 17.89 17.28
N SER A 74 -8.29 16.75 17.97
CA SER A 74 -8.29 16.67 19.43
C SER A 74 -6.89 16.79 20.04
N GLU A 75 -5.89 16.14 19.43
CA GLU A 75 -4.51 16.11 19.93
C GLU A 75 -3.56 17.01 19.12
N LYS A 76 -4.08 17.75 18.11
CA LYS A 76 -3.29 18.61 17.20
C LYS A 76 -2.05 17.91 16.65
N LEU A 77 -2.23 16.65 16.23
CA LEU A 77 -1.11 15.83 15.79
C LEU A 77 -0.39 16.43 14.57
N ASP A 78 0.95 16.53 14.64
CA ASP A 78 1.81 16.88 13.51
C ASP A 78 2.01 15.65 12.61
N ILE A 79 0.97 15.30 11.84
CA ILE A 79 1.04 14.24 10.84
C ILE A 79 1.44 14.87 9.51
N LYS A 80 2.62 14.47 9.01
CA LYS A 80 3.11 14.94 7.73
C LYS A 80 2.64 14.01 6.62
N LYS A 81 2.11 14.64 5.56
CA LYS A 81 1.77 13.94 4.32
C LYS A 81 3.03 13.93 3.45
N ALA A 82 3.54 12.74 3.15
CA ALA A 82 4.73 12.54 2.34
C ALA A 82 4.31 12.14 0.91
N ASP A 83 3.48 12.95 0.27
CA ASP A 83 2.95 12.64 -1.07
C ASP A 83 4.07 12.33 -2.07
N GLU A 84 5.13 13.14 -2.00
CA GLU A 84 6.29 12.99 -2.85
C GLU A 84 7.12 11.73 -2.48
N LEU A 85 7.15 11.28 -1.23
CA LEU A 85 7.97 10.11 -0.86
C LEU A 85 7.20 8.79 -0.93
N LEU A 86 5.90 8.83 -0.66
CA LEU A 86 5.11 7.66 -0.31
C LEU A 86 3.84 7.43 -1.16
N ASP A 87 3.44 8.35 -2.03
CA ASP A 87 2.27 8.16 -2.91
C ASP A 87 2.60 8.40 -4.39
N GLN A 88 3.74 7.87 -4.82
CA GLN A 88 4.20 8.07 -6.19
C GLN A 88 3.53 7.06 -7.14
N SER A 89 2.81 7.56 -8.14
CA SER A 89 2.20 6.68 -9.15
C SER A 89 3.26 5.94 -9.97
N THR A 90 3.09 4.63 -10.09
CA THR A 90 3.81 3.76 -11.07
C THR A 90 3.51 4.13 -12.53
N THR A 91 2.55 5.02 -12.77
CA THR A 91 2.28 5.58 -14.09
C THR A 91 3.04 6.87 -14.36
N ASN A 92 4.06 7.24 -13.57
CA ASN A 92 4.90 8.40 -13.87
C ASN A 92 5.90 8.08 -14.99
N GLU A 93 6.01 8.98 -15.98
CA GLU A 93 6.91 8.83 -17.14
C GLU A 93 8.22 9.59 -16.98
N ASN A 94 8.36 10.42 -15.95
CA ASN A 94 9.59 11.15 -15.73
C ASN A 94 10.73 10.14 -15.50
N PRO A 95 11.71 10.06 -16.41
CA PRO A 95 12.76 9.04 -16.34
C PRO A 95 13.60 9.23 -15.10
N ASP A 96 13.83 10.45 -14.64
CA ASP A 96 14.70 10.72 -13.49
C ASP A 96 13.96 10.75 -12.15
N ASP A 97 12.68 10.35 -12.12
CA ASP A 97 11.83 10.52 -10.92
C ASP A 97 12.36 9.75 -9.72
N LEU A 98 12.77 8.49 -9.91
CA LEU A 98 13.26 7.66 -8.83
C LEU A 98 14.65 8.10 -8.35
N GLU A 99 15.50 8.52 -9.27
CA GLU A 99 16.87 8.97 -8.97
C GLU A 99 16.86 10.29 -8.19
N LYS A 100 16.04 11.26 -8.62
CA LYS A 100 16.03 12.60 -8.03
C LYS A 100 15.29 12.69 -6.70
N ASN A 101 14.27 11.84 -6.49
CA ASN A 101 13.32 12.07 -5.41
C ASN A 101 13.33 11.00 -4.31
N HIS A 102 14.27 10.05 -4.33
CA HIS A 102 14.46 9.04 -3.27
C HIS A 102 13.15 8.37 -2.81
N ARG A 103 12.29 8.00 -3.78
CA ARG A 103 10.93 7.51 -3.53
C ARG A 103 10.97 6.21 -2.71
N LEU A 104 10.14 6.11 -1.67
CA LEU A 104 10.08 4.96 -0.76
C LEU A 104 8.91 4.02 -1.04
N HIS A 105 7.81 4.52 -1.60
CA HIS A 105 6.64 3.71 -1.92
C HIS A 105 6.02 4.11 -3.26
N LEU A 106 5.76 3.10 -4.09
CA LEU A 106 5.17 3.25 -5.43
C LEU A 106 3.74 2.70 -5.44
N HIS A 107 2.80 3.51 -5.91
CA HIS A 107 1.39 3.18 -6.01
C HIS A 107 1.05 2.65 -7.40
N CYS A 108 0.66 1.36 -7.48
CA CYS A 108 0.06 0.77 -8.68
C CYS A 108 -1.46 0.91 -8.69
N TRP A 109 -1.94 1.99 -9.32
CA TRP A 109 -3.36 2.26 -9.51
C TRP A 109 -4.04 1.20 -10.39
N HIS A 110 -5.37 1.13 -10.31
CA HIS A 110 -6.20 0.26 -11.15
C HIS A 110 -6.31 0.80 -12.57
N THR A 111 -5.22 0.75 -13.33
CA THR A 111 -5.15 1.24 -14.71
C THR A 111 -4.60 0.16 -15.63
N ASP A 112 -4.95 0.23 -16.91
CA ASP A 112 -4.36 -0.59 -17.97
C ASP A 112 -3.17 0.10 -18.67
N LYS A 113 -2.90 1.35 -18.33
CA LYS A 113 -1.75 2.08 -18.85
C LYS A 113 -0.51 1.63 -18.08
N LYS A 114 0.60 1.45 -18.81
CA LYS A 114 1.95 1.26 -18.26
C LYS A 114 2.12 -0.05 -17.51
N PHE A 115 2.75 -0.03 -16.32
CA PHE A 115 2.78 -1.20 -15.44
C PHE A 115 1.42 -1.36 -14.77
N SER A 116 0.70 -2.40 -15.16
CA SER A 116 -0.58 -2.77 -14.58
C SER A 116 -0.47 -4.14 -13.92
N LYS A 117 -0.81 -4.22 -12.63
CA LYS A 117 -0.86 -5.51 -11.91
C LYS A 117 -1.84 -6.51 -12.56
N PHE A 118 -2.91 -6.01 -13.20
CA PHE A 118 -3.87 -6.87 -13.90
C PHE A 118 -3.29 -7.44 -15.19
N GLN A 119 -2.63 -6.61 -16.00
CA GLN A 119 -1.97 -7.04 -17.23
C GLN A 119 -0.77 -7.96 -16.92
N PHE A 120 -0.04 -7.69 -15.83
CA PHE A 120 1.00 -8.58 -15.31
C PHE A 120 0.41 -9.94 -14.95
N LYS A 121 -0.66 -9.97 -14.13
CA LYS A 121 -1.36 -11.22 -13.77
C LYS A 121 -1.85 -11.98 -15.00
N ALA A 122 -2.34 -11.28 -16.01
CA ALA A 122 -2.77 -11.86 -17.29
C ALA A 122 -1.61 -12.33 -18.20
N GLY A 123 -0.36 -12.17 -17.79
CA GLY A 123 0.81 -12.63 -18.54
C GLY A 123 1.19 -11.75 -19.73
N LYS A 124 0.59 -10.57 -19.88
CA LYS A 124 0.84 -9.70 -21.05
C LYS A 124 2.28 -9.20 -21.16
N TYR A 125 3.05 -9.23 -20.07
CA TYR A 125 4.45 -8.81 -20.05
C TYR A 125 5.46 -9.96 -20.16
N ASN A 126 5.01 -11.22 -20.35
CA ASN A 126 5.90 -12.40 -20.35
C ASN A 126 6.96 -12.39 -21.47
N HIS A 127 6.74 -11.60 -22.52
CA HIS A 127 7.68 -11.44 -23.63
C HIS A 127 8.78 -10.41 -23.33
N ILE A 128 8.66 -9.65 -22.23
CA ILE A 128 9.64 -8.64 -21.83
C ILE A 128 10.64 -9.27 -20.88
N HIS A 129 11.93 -9.14 -21.19
CA HIS A 129 12.99 -9.63 -20.32
C HIS A 129 13.45 -8.51 -19.37
N PRO A 130 13.55 -8.72 -18.03
CA PRO A 130 13.83 -7.63 -17.08
C PRO A 130 15.12 -6.85 -17.37
N ARG A 131 16.14 -7.51 -17.94
CA ARG A 131 17.39 -6.86 -18.36
C ARG A 131 17.22 -5.73 -19.38
N THR A 132 16.16 -5.74 -20.19
CA THR A 132 15.90 -4.65 -21.16
C THR A 132 15.48 -3.36 -20.48
N LEU A 133 15.17 -3.39 -19.18
CA LEU A 133 14.67 -2.27 -18.38
C LEU A 133 15.73 -1.73 -17.39
N ILE A 134 16.99 -2.16 -17.47
CA ILE A 134 18.02 -1.79 -16.48
C ILE A 134 18.35 -0.29 -16.50
N HIS A 135 18.36 0.31 -17.69
CA HIS A 135 18.75 1.71 -17.89
C HIS A 135 17.59 2.70 -17.79
N ASP A 136 16.36 2.22 -17.67
CA ASP A 136 15.18 3.06 -17.51
C ASP A 136 14.90 3.26 -16.01
N THR A 137 15.14 4.49 -15.56
CA THR A 137 15.01 4.94 -14.17
C THR A 137 13.60 5.39 -13.81
N SER A 138 12.64 5.28 -14.74
CA SER A 138 11.24 5.62 -14.46
C SER A 138 10.62 4.67 -13.44
N ALA A 139 9.65 5.18 -12.66
CA ALA A 139 8.87 4.38 -11.71
C ALA A 139 8.18 3.18 -12.39
N GLN A 140 7.75 3.36 -13.64
CA GLN A 140 7.13 2.31 -14.44
C GLN A 140 8.11 1.17 -14.74
N ALA A 141 9.27 1.48 -15.31
CA ALA A 141 10.24 0.48 -15.72
C ALA A 141 10.82 -0.26 -14.52
N TYR A 142 11.08 0.47 -13.43
CA TYR A 142 11.50 -0.13 -12.17
C TYR A 142 10.48 -1.13 -11.62
N THR A 143 9.20 -0.76 -11.57
CA THR A 143 8.14 -1.65 -11.06
C THR A 143 7.94 -2.86 -11.98
N MET A 144 7.99 -2.66 -13.30
CA MET A 144 7.92 -3.74 -14.28
C MET A 144 9.09 -4.71 -14.11
N ARG A 145 10.31 -4.20 -13.97
CA ARG A 145 11.51 -5.00 -13.75
C ARG A 145 11.39 -5.83 -12.49
N MET A 146 11.03 -5.21 -11.36
CA MET A 146 10.82 -5.91 -10.09
C MET A 146 9.79 -7.04 -10.21
N ALA A 147 8.67 -6.77 -10.88
CA ALA A 147 7.63 -7.78 -11.07
C ALA A 147 8.11 -8.95 -11.94
N LEU A 148 8.82 -8.68 -13.04
CA LEU A 148 9.37 -9.71 -13.92
C LEU A 148 10.47 -10.53 -13.23
N GLU A 149 11.37 -9.87 -12.49
CA GLU A 149 12.42 -10.54 -11.69
C GLU A 149 11.79 -11.48 -10.64
N SER A 150 10.71 -11.06 -9.99
CA SER A 150 10.01 -11.89 -9.00
C SER A 150 9.44 -13.19 -9.59
N ARG A 151 9.19 -13.25 -10.90
CA ARG A 151 8.74 -14.47 -11.59
C ARG A 151 9.88 -15.40 -11.98
N LEU A 152 11.05 -14.83 -12.26
CA LEU A 152 12.22 -15.58 -12.69
C LEU A 152 13.00 -16.15 -11.50
N MET A 153 12.85 -15.55 -10.32
CA MET A 153 13.57 -15.93 -9.12
C MET A 153 12.83 -17.05 -8.38
N THR A 154 13.48 -18.20 -8.23
CA THR A 154 13.03 -19.27 -7.34
C THR A 154 13.23 -18.90 -5.87
N LEU A 155 12.52 -19.57 -4.97
CA LEU A 155 12.68 -19.36 -3.52
C LEU A 155 14.12 -19.65 -3.05
N ASP A 156 14.78 -20.63 -3.67
CA ASP A 156 16.17 -20.99 -3.35
C ASP A 156 17.16 -19.89 -3.78
N GLU A 157 16.98 -19.34 -4.98
CA GLU A 157 17.77 -18.22 -5.49
C GLU A 157 17.57 -16.96 -4.65
N LEU A 158 16.33 -16.64 -4.27
CA LEU A 158 16.03 -15.53 -3.36
C LEU A 158 16.73 -15.73 -2.01
N GLY A 159 16.65 -16.94 -1.44
CA GLY A 159 17.32 -17.28 -0.19
C GLY A 159 18.84 -17.14 -0.26
N GLN A 160 19.46 -17.53 -1.39
CA GLN A 160 20.90 -17.34 -1.61
C GLN A 160 21.27 -15.86 -1.72
N GLN A 161 20.51 -15.06 -2.48
CA GLN A 161 20.76 -13.63 -2.63
C GLN A 161 20.64 -12.88 -1.29
N LEU A 162 19.61 -13.16 -0.50
CA LEU A 162 19.43 -12.55 0.82
C LEU A 162 20.58 -12.90 1.77
N ARG A 163 21.12 -14.12 1.71
CA ARG A 163 22.30 -14.52 2.48
C ARG A 163 23.57 -13.80 2.04
N LEU A 164 23.77 -13.58 0.73
CA LEU A 164 24.91 -12.83 0.21
C LEU A 164 24.88 -11.36 0.65
N ILE A 165 23.69 -10.75 0.65
CA ILE A 165 23.49 -9.35 1.07
C ILE A 165 23.60 -9.23 2.60
N GLY A 166 23.01 -10.16 3.35
CA GLY A 166 23.02 -10.18 4.82
C GLY A 166 24.35 -10.61 5.43
N GLY A 167 25.12 -11.44 4.74
CA GLY A 167 26.42 -11.96 5.18
C GLY A 167 27.56 -10.92 5.16
N ASN A 168 27.34 -9.75 4.57
CA ASN A 168 28.31 -8.64 4.58
C ASN A 168 28.14 -7.68 5.77
N LYS A 169 27.28 -8.00 6.75
CA LYS A 169 27.13 -7.23 8.00
C LYS A 169 27.80 -7.94 9.18
N THR A 170 29.12 -8.09 9.12
CA THR A 170 29.97 -8.18 10.32
C THR A 170 31.02 -7.09 10.26
N LYS A 171 30.65 -5.91 10.77
CA LYS A 171 31.53 -4.94 11.43
C LYS A 171 30.72 -4.22 12.49
#